data_AF-E3Q172-F1
#
_entry.id   AF-E3Q172-F1
#
_cell.length_a   1.000
_cell.length_b   1.000
_cell.length_c   1.000
_cell.angle_alpha   90.00
_cell.angle_beta   90.00
_cell.angle_gamma   90.00
#
_symmetry.space_group_name_H-M   'P 1'
#
loop_
_entity.id
_entity.type
_entity.pdbx_description
1 polymer ?
#
loop_
_entity_poly.entity_id
_entity_poly.type
_entity_poly.pdbx_seq_one_letter_code
_entity_poly.pdbx_strand_id
1 'polypeptide(L)'
;SAIDNNSNVESSSEAGNPDDKKGPKSIAEIRDILSKSQDRKISYSQKGLQKEIIETFADLLKTVDKTEVNNLLTLLNKSFSSIVIEEIEKNENVKEQINCIKEDLSNVEEDEEIQRINFDSYLIADEDLVIPEALGTGKGG
;
A
#
# COMPACT_ATOMS: atom_id res chain seq x y z
N SER A 1 83.34 -16.67 29.76
CA SER A 1 81.94 -16.52 30.20
C SER A 1 81.13 -16.10 28.98
N ALA A 2 80.44 -16.99 28.26
CA ALA A 2 79.20 -17.70 28.63
C ALA A 2 78.09 -16.73 29.04
N ILE A 3 77.08 -16.55 28.19
CA ILE A 3 75.69 -17.06 28.37
C ILE A 3 74.87 -16.62 27.15
N ASP A 4 74.37 -17.61 26.40
CA ASP A 4 73.25 -17.53 25.48
C ASP A 4 71.97 -17.18 26.27
N ASN A 5 71.09 -16.32 25.73
CA ASN A 5 69.71 -16.28 26.22
C ASN A 5 68.72 -16.21 25.05
N ASN A 6 68.31 -17.42 24.68
CA ASN A 6 67.14 -17.78 23.91
C ASN A 6 65.86 -17.21 24.56
N SER A 7 65.24 -16.19 23.97
CA SER A 7 63.87 -15.80 24.32
C SER A 7 62.88 -16.60 23.47
N ASN A 8 62.65 -17.84 23.90
CA ASN A 8 61.45 -18.60 23.57
C ASN A 8 60.29 -17.91 24.29
N VAL A 9 59.62 -16.97 23.63
CA VAL A 9 58.30 -16.50 24.09
C VAL A 9 57.26 -17.41 23.47
N GLU A 10 56.79 -18.25 24.37
CA GLU A 10 55.70 -19.19 24.25
C GLU A 10 54.53 -18.68 23.39
N SER A 11 54.08 -19.60 22.55
CA SER A 11 52.74 -19.71 22.02
C SER A 11 51.68 -19.03 22.90
N SER A 12 51.30 -17.81 22.55
CA SER A 12 49.94 -17.35 22.82
C SER A 12 49.04 -18.09 21.82
N SER A 13 48.62 -19.27 22.22
CA SER A 13 47.36 -19.85 21.76
C SER A 13 46.25 -18.88 22.17
N GLU A 14 46.03 -17.86 21.34
CA GLU A 14 44.85 -17.04 21.36
C GLU A 14 43.67 -18.01 21.25
N ALA A 15 42.97 -18.20 22.37
CA ALA A 15 41.77 -19.00 22.45
C ALA A 15 40.70 -18.27 21.61
N GLY A 16 40.75 -18.51 20.30
CA GLY A 16 39.76 -18.03 19.36
C GLY A 16 38.38 -18.45 19.86
N ASN A 17 37.54 -17.45 20.06
CA ASN A 17 36.15 -17.60 20.45
C ASN A 17 35.49 -18.73 19.63
N PRO A 18 34.86 -19.75 20.25
CA PRO A 18 34.26 -20.86 19.51
C PRO A 18 33.14 -20.44 18.55
N ASP A 19 32.59 -19.23 18.72
CA ASP A 19 31.53 -18.68 17.87
C ASP A 19 32.00 -18.17 16.51
N ASP A 20 33.30 -17.88 16.32
CA ASP A 20 33.82 -17.42 15.01
C ASP A 20 34.10 -18.56 14.01
N LYS A 21 33.79 -19.82 14.38
CA LYS A 21 34.06 -21.02 13.57
C LYS A 21 32.84 -21.62 12.88
N LYS A 22 31.70 -20.93 12.83
CA LYS A 22 30.61 -21.41 11.97
C LYS A 22 30.95 -21.05 10.52
N GLY A 23 31.59 -22.01 9.85
CA GLY A 23 31.90 -21.93 8.42
C GLY A 23 30.64 -21.62 7.58
N PRO A 24 30.81 -21.24 6.31
CA PRO A 24 29.70 -20.90 5.44
C PRO A 24 28.67 -22.04 5.43
N LYS A 25 27.38 -21.70 5.54
CA LYS A 25 26.30 -22.69 5.56
C LYS A 25 26.29 -23.48 4.26
N SER A 26 25.94 -24.76 4.36
CA SER A 26 25.78 -25.59 3.17
C SER A 26 24.58 -25.12 2.34
N ILE A 27 24.60 -25.40 1.03
CA ILE A 27 23.49 -25.10 0.12
C ILE A 27 22.18 -25.75 0.59
N ALA A 28 22.26 -26.94 1.20
CA ALA A 28 21.09 -27.63 1.74
C ALA A 28 20.49 -26.89 2.95
N GLU A 29 21.32 -26.38 3.86
CA GLU A 29 20.88 -25.57 4.99
C GLU A 29 20.26 -24.24 4.53
N ILE A 30 20.85 -23.58 3.54
CA ILE A 30 20.30 -22.36 2.95
C ILE A 30 18.91 -22.64 2.36
N ARG A 31 18.77 -23.73 1.58
CA ARG A 31 17.49 -24.12 0.99
C ARG A 31 16.43 -24.40 2.05
N ASP A 32 16.78 -25.11 3.12
CA ASP A 32 15.85 -25.41 4.22
C ASP A 32 15.35 -24.13 4.92
N ILE A 33 16.24 -23.15 5.15
CA ILE A 33 15.88 -21.86 5.73
C ILE A 33 14.90 -21.09 4.80
N LEU A 34 15.20 -21.03 3.50
CA LEU A 34 14.38 -20.29 2.53
C LEU A 34 13.04 -20.98 2.22
N SER A 35 12.96 -22.31 2.35
CA SER A 35 11.69 -23.01 2.13
C SER A 35 10.66 -22.65 3.23
N LYS A 36 11.12 -22.45 4.46
CA LYS A 36 10.26 -22.09 5.61
C LYS A 36 9.65 -20.69 5.50
N SER A 37 10.29 -19.76 4.78
CA SER A 37 9.70 -18.45 4.52
C SER A 37 8.62 -18.50 3.45
N GLN A 38 8.73 -19.39 2.45
CA GLN A 38 7.72 -19.54 1.40
C GLN A 38 6.41 -20.13 1.90
N ASP A 39 6.47 -21.06 2.85
CA ASP A 39 5.27 -21.71 3.42
C ASP A 39 4.60 -20.87 4.52
N ARG A 40 5.16 -19.71 4.88
CA ARG A 40 4.65 -18.89 5.97
C ARG A 40 3.36 -18.18 5.57
N LYS A 41 2.29 -18.43 6.33
CA LYS A 41 1.00 -17.81 6.08
C LYS A 41 1.01 -16.36 6.59
N ILE A 42 0.86 -15.42 5.66
CA ILE A 42 0.76 -14.00 5.99
C ILE A 42 -0.63 -13.70 6.58
N SER A 43 -0.65 -13.01 7.72
CA SER A 43 -1.85 -12.33 8.20
C SER A 43 -1.91 -10.95 7.56
N TYR A 44 -2.92 -10.68 6.74
CA TYR A 44 -3.13 -9.37 6.09
C TYR A 44 -3.65 -8.30 7.06
N SER A 45 -2.86 -8.01 8.09
CA SER A 45 -3.02 -6.89 9.02
C SER A 45 -1.69 -6.15 9.10
N GLN A 46 -1.69 -4.89 9.53
CA GLN A 46 -0.45 -4.10 9.68
C GLN A 46 0.62 -4.85 10.50
N LYS A 47 0.23 -5.37 11.67
CA LYS A 47 1.12 -6.15 12.54
C LYS A 47 1.55 -7.47 11.90
N GLY A 48 0.66 -8.13 11.15
CA GLY A 48 0.95 -9.38 10.47
C GLY A 48 1.97 -9.20 9.34
N LEU A 49 1.77 -8.18 8.49
CA LEU A 49 2.69 -7.85 7.41
C LEU A 49 4.06 -7.39 7.96
N GLN A 50 4.08 -6.55 8.99
CA GLN A 50 5.32 -6.13 9.63
C GLN A 50 6.11 -7.33 10.19
N LYS A 51 5.42 -8.25 10.87
CA LYS A 51 6.02 -9.48 11.39
C LYS A 51 6.62 -10.32 10.26
N GLU A 52 5.87 -10.53 9.18
CA GLU A 52 6.34 -11.31 8.03
C GLU A 52 7.60 -10.72 7.41
N ILE A 53 7.64 -9.40 7.21
CA ILE A 53 8.81 -8.70 6.66
C ILE A 53 10.03 -8.94 7.55
N ILE A 54 9.90 -8.74 8.87
CA ILE A 54 11.01 -8.91 9.81
C ILE A 54 11.50 -10.36 9.83
N GLU A 55 10.59 -11.33 9.88
CA GLU A 55 10.95 -12.75 9.89
C GLU A 55 11.62 -13.19 8.59
N THR A 56 11.11 -12.72 7.44
CA THR A 56 11.72 -12.97 6.13
C THR A 56 13.15 -12.42 6.08
N PHE A 57 13.36 -11.19 6.54
CA PHE A 57 14.71 -10.60 6.58
C PHE A 57 15.64 -11.32 7.56
N ALA A 58 15.13 -11.76 8.71
CA ALA A 58 15.91 -12.54 9.66
C ALA A 58 16.34 -13.90 9.06
N ASP A 59 15.49 -14.52 8.25
CA ASP A 59 15.82 -15.76 7.56
C ASP A 59 16.82 -15.54 6.42
N LEU A 60 16.70 -14.45 5.66
CA LEU A 60 17.69 -14.06 4.66
C LEU A 60 19.06 -13.73 5.28
N LEU A 61 19.09 -13.04 6.43
CA LEU A 61 20.33 -12.77 7.17
C LEU A 61 21.05 -14.04 7.60
N LYS A 62 20.31 -15.12 7.85
CA LYS A 62 20.89 -16.42 8.18
C LYS A 62 21.53 -17.09 6.96
N THR A 63 21.24 -16.70 5.73
CA THR A 63 21.75 -17.35 4.52
C THR A 63 22.91 -16.63 3.86
N VAL A 64 23.11 -15.35 4.16
CA VAL A 64 24.15 -14.48 3.56
C VAL A 64 25.40 -14.39 4.44
N ASP A 65 26.53 -14.08 3.83
CA ASP A 65 27.78 -13.82 4.57
C ASP A 65 27.90 -12.35 5.03
N LYS A 66 28.91 -12.05 5.85
CA LYS A 66 29.15 -10.70 6.41
C LYS A 66 29.34 -9.63 5.32
N THR A 67 29.78 -10.00 4.12
CA THR A 67 29.99 -9.05 3.02
C THR A 67 28.69 -8.69 2.31
N GLU A 68 27.72 -9.61 2.30
CA GLU A 68 26.41 -9.45 1.66
C GLU A 68 25.34 -8.83 2.57
N VAL A 69 25.54 -8.82 3.90
CA VAL A 69 24.61 -8.23 4.87
C VAL A 69 24.24 -6.77 4.51
N ASN A 70 25.23 -5.97 4.10
CA ASN A 70 24.99 -4.57 3.72
C ASN A 70 24.13 -4.43 2.47
N ASN A 71 24.25 -5.35 1.51
CA ASN A 71 23.41 -5.38 0.32
C ASN A 71 21.96 -5.70 0.70
N LEU A 72 21.76 -6.69 1.57
CA LEU A 72 20.44 -7.07 2.06
C LEU A 72 19.78 -5.93 2.85
N LEU A 73 20.54 -5.22 3.70
CA LEU A 73 20.04 -4.05 4.43
C LEU A 73 19.67 -2.90 3.48
N THR A 74 20.48 -2.67 2.46
CA THR A 74 20.19 -1.66 1.43
C THR A 74 18.90 -1.99 0.68
N LEU A 75 18.69 -3.27 0.36
CA LEU A 75 17.47 -3.73 -0.29
C LEU A 75 16.25 -3.55 0.61
N LEU A 76 16.33 -3.91 1.90
CA LEU A 76 15.27 -3.66 2.89
C LEU A 76 14.88 -2.19 2.91
N ASN A 77 15.87 -1.30 3.02
CA ASN A 77 15.63 0.13 3.11
C ASN A 77 14.94 0.66 1.84
N LYS A 78 15.40 0.25 0.65
CA LYS A 78 14.76 0.60 -0.63
C LYS A 78 13.31 0.12 -0.71
N SER A 79 13.06 -1.14 -0.35
CA SER A 79 11.71 -1.71 -0.34
C SER A 79 10.81 -0.96 0.64
N PHE A 80 11.29 -0.67 1.85
CA PHE A 80 10.54 0.10 2.84
C PHE A 80 10.24 1.53 2.38
N SER A 81 11.24 2.24 1.81
CA SER A 81 11.02 3.55 1.20
C SER A 81 9.95 3.52 0.11
N SER A 82 9.96 2.50 -0.76
CA SER A 82 8.97 2.36 -1.81
C SER A 82 7.55 2.19 -1.26
N ILE A 83 7.38 1.38 -0.21
CA ILE A 83 6.09 1.18 0.46
C ILE A 83 5.58 2.49 1.08
N VAL A 84 6.48 3.25 1.71
CA VAL A 84 6.13 4.55 2.31
C VAL A 84 5.71 5.56 1.24
N ILE A 85 6.41 5.61 0.11
CA ILE A 85 6.05 6.50 -1.02
C ILE A 85 4.65 6.14 -1.55
N GLU A 86 4.39 4.86 -1.81
CA GLU A 86 3.08 4.39 -2.29
C GLU A 86 1.94 4.77 -1.31
N GLU A 87 2.19 4.66 0.00
CA GLU A 87 1.21 5.05 1.03
C GLU A 87 0.99 6.56 1.08
N ILE A 88 2.03 7.37 0.85
CA ILE A 88 1.90 8.84 0.74
C ILE A 88 1.04 9.19 -0.48
N GLU A 89 1.33 8.62 -1.65
CA GLU A 89 0.59 8.85 -2.90
C GLU A 89 -0.90 8.48 -2.76
N LYS A 90 -1.20 7.34 -2.13
CA LYS A 90 -2.59 6.95 -1.83
C LYS A 90 -3.29 7.98 -0.95
N ASN A 91 -2.63 8.46 0.09
CA ASN A 91 -3.19 9.47 0.99
C ASN A 91 -3.41 10.83 0.29
N GLU A 92 -2.52 11.22 -0.61
CA GLU A 92 -2.69 12.43 -1.44
C GLU A 92 -3.90 12.30 -2.37
N ASN A 93 -4.04 11.18 -3.06
CA ASN A 93 -5.18 10.90 -3.93
C ASN A 93 -6.51 10.93 -3.16
N VAL A 94 -6.57 10.34 -1.97
CA VAL A 94 -7.78 10.40 -1.12
C VAL A 94 -8.12 11.85 -0.74
N LYS A 95 -7.12 12.67 -0.41
CA LYS A 95 -7.36 14.10 -0.10
C LYS A 95 -7.89 14.86 -1.31
N GLU A 96 -7.35 14.61 -2.50
CA GLU A 96 -7.81 15.21 -3.74
C GLU A 96 -9.28 14.86 -4.02
N GLN A 97 -9.64 13.57 -3.92
CA GLN A 97 -11.03 13.13 -4.07
C GLN A 97 -11.97 13.78 -3.04
N ILE A 98 -11.55 13.91 -1.79
CA ILE A 98 -12.32 14.61 -0.76
C ILE A 98 -12.56 16.07 -1.13
N ASN A 99 -11.57 16.74 -1.72
CA ASN A 99 -11.72 18.13 -2.15
C ASN A 99 -12.67 18.24 -3.34
N CYS A 100 -12.58 17.37 -4.33
CA CYS A 100 -13.55 17.33 -5.44
C CYS A 100 -14.99 17.16 -4.93
N ILE A 101 -15.22 16.22 -3.99
CA ILE A 101 -16.55 16.02 -3.38
C ILE A 101 -17.02 17.31 -2.66
N LYS A 102 -16.14 18.02 -1.96
CA LYS A 102 -16.51 19.28 -1.30
C LYS A 102 -16.86 20.38 -2.30
N GLU A 103 -16.13 20.49 -3.40
CA GLU A 103 -16.41 21.44 -4.47
C GLU A 103 -17.77 21.13 -5.11
N ASP A 104 -18.04 19.87 -5.46
CA ASP A 104 -19.33 19.43 -6.00
C ASP A 104 -20.49 19.75 -5.05
N LEU A 105 -20.31 19.51 -3.75
CA LEU A 105 -21.33 19.82 -2.73
C LEU A 105 -21.51 21.32 -2.49
N SER A 106 -20.47 22.13 -2.70
CA SER A 106 -20.54 23.59 -2.55
C SER A 106 -21.09 24.28 -3.81
N ASN A 107 -20.98 23.61 -4.97
CA ASN A 107 -21.55 24.04 -6.24
C ASN A 107 -23.01 23.59 -6.43
N VAL A 108 -23.64 23.01 -5.40
CA VAL A 108 -25.10 22.90 -5.34
C VAL A 108 -25.61 24.32 -5.14
N GLU A 109 -25.98 24.97 -6.24
CA GLU A 109 -26.49 26.33 -6.27
C GLU A 109 -27.52 26.54 -5.15
N GLU A 110 -27.25 27.52 -4.27
CA GLU A 110 -28.32 28.21 -3.57
C GLU A 110 -29.18 28.86 -4.66
N ASP A 111 -30.34 28.25 -4.89
CA ASP A 111 -31.45 28.80 -5.65
C ASP A 111 -31.11 29.19 -7.11
N GLU A 112 -31.08 28.20 -8.02
CA GLU A 112 -31.90 28.40 -9.21
C GLU A 112 -33.30 28.71 -8.68
N GLU A 113 -33.70 29.98 -8.71
CA GLU A 113 -35.08 30.41 -8.52
C GLU A 113 -35.94 29.45 -9.35
N ILE A 114 -36.49 28.43 -8.68
CA ILE A 114 -37.50 27.56 -9.28
C ILE A 114 -38.55 28.56 -9.71
N GLN A 115 -38.65 28.83 -11.01
CA GLN A 115 -39.70 29.67 -11.56
C GLN A 115 -41.01 28.94 -11.29
N ARG A 116 -41.56 29.16 -10.10
CA ARG A 116 -42.83 28.59 -9.67
C ARG A 116 -43.88 29.27 -10.53
N ILE A 117 -44.26 28.61 -11.61
CA ILE A 117 -45.38 29.03 -12.45
C ILE A 117 -46.61 29.05 -11.56
N ASN A 118 -47.14 30.24 -11.28
CA ASN A 118 -48.42 30.37 -10.60
C ASN A 118 -49.54 30.16 -11.62
N PHE A 119 -50.14 28.97 -11.61
CA PHE A 119 -51.27 28.62 -12.48
C PHE A 119 -52.56 29.35 -12.10
N ASP A 120 -52.68 29.89 -10.88
CA ASP A 120 -53.88 30.64 -10.44
C ASP A 120 -53.97 32.02 -11.13
N SER A 121 -52.90 32.48 -11.77
CA SER A 121 -52.89 33.73 -12.56
C SER A 121 -53.36 33.54 -14.01
N TYR A 122 -53.53 32.30 -14.49
CA TYR A 122 -54.15 32.06 -15.79
C TYR A 122 -55.67 32.04 -15.62
N LEU A 123 -56.28 33.22 -15.81
CA LEU A 123 -57.71 33.31 -16.08
C LEU A 123 -57.94 32.67 -17.46
N ILE A 124 -58.35 31.41 -17.47
CA ILE A 124 -58.87 30.74 -18.67
C ILE A 124 -60.06 31.57 -19.13
N ALA A 125 -59.95 32.22 -20.28
CA ALA A 125 -61.08 32.92 -20.88
C ALA A 125 -62.00 31.91 -21.58
N ASP A 126 -63.28 32.23 -21.76
CA ASP A 126 -64.22 31.35 -22.49
C ASP A 126 -63.74 31.05 -23.93
N GLU A 127 -62.88 31.90 -24.47
CA GLU A 127 -62.20 31.74 -25.76
C GLU A 127 -61.14 30.63 -25.78
N ASP A 128 -60.56 30.27 -24.63
CA ASP A 128 -59.62 29.15 -24.48
C ASP A 128 -60.33 27.79 -24.38
N LEU A 129 -61.64 27.78 -24.09
CA LEU A 129 -62.48 26.59 -23.98
C LEU A 129 -63.11 26.15 -25.31
N VAL A 130 -62.65 26.70 -26.44
CA VAL A 130 -63.14 26.33 -27.76
C VAL A 130 -62.72 24.89 -28.09
N ILE A 131 -63.67 23.96 -27.92
CA ILE A 131 -63.55 22.60 -28.45
C ILE A 131 -63.64 22.70 -29.98
N PRO A 132 -62.62 22.28 -30.74
CA PRO A 132 -62.70 22.24 -32.20
C PRO A 132 -63.89 21.39 -32.62
N GLU A 133 -64.70 21.87 -33.56
CA GLU A 133 -65.77 21.05 -34.14
C GLU A 133 -65.17 19.77 -34.72
N ALA A 134 -65.69 18.62 -34.32
CA ALA A 134 -65.30 17.33 -34.88
C ALA A 134 -65.63 17.34 -36.38
N LEU A 135 -64.62 17.49 -37.22
CA LEU A 135 -64.71 17.26 -38.65
C LEU A 135 -65.06 15.77 -38.89
N GLY A 136 -66.35 15.50 -39.08
CA GLY A 136 -66.84 14.26 -39.68
C GLY A 136 -67.62 13.34 -38.74
N THR A 137 -68.92 13.57 -38.62
CA THR A 137 -69.85 12.46 -38.38
C THR A 137 -70.21 11.84 -39.72
N GLY A 138 -69.43 10.83 -40.12
CA GLY A 138 -69.89 9.83 -41.07
C GLY A 138 -71.12 9.14 -40.49
N LYS A 139 -72.24 9.17 -41.23
CA LYS A 139 -73.43 8.37 -40.96
C LYS A 139 -73.02 6.89 -40.88
N GLY A 140 -73.01 6.33 -39.68
CA GLY A 140 -73.10 4.89 -39.49
C GLY A 140 -74.55 4.45 -39.67
N GLY A 141 -74.82 3.76 -40.76
CA GLY A 141 -76.07 3.09 -41.11
C GLY A 141 -75.79 2.05 -42.17
#